data_AF-A0A221KGB9-F1
#
_entry.id   AF-A0A221KGB9-F1
#
_cell.length_a   1.000
_cell.length_b   1.000
_cell.length_c   1.000
_cell.angle_alpha   90.00
_cell.angle_beta   90.00
_cell.angle_gamma   90.00
#
_symmetry.space_group_name_H-M   'P 1'
#
loop_
_entity.id
_entity.type
_entity.pdbx_description
1 polymer ?
#
loop_
_entity_poly.entity_id
_entity_poly.type
_entity_poly.pdbx_seq_one_letter_code
_entity_poly.pdbx_strand_id
1 'polypeptide(L)'
;MAATCANAAAPTQITATVKKIGQFSESGDGYTFKTKDGKQYYVYNAGGGSPIPGEKFITESEKKGTPICLKLTPPDGMGDIASVTPGACKP
;
A
#
# COMPACT_ATOMS: atom_id res chain seq x y z
N MET A 1 -14.96 -7.61 35.92
CA MET A 1 -14.88 -6.32 35.20
C MET A 1 -13.83 -6.50 34.11
N ALA A 2 -14.27 -6.77 32.88
CA ALA A 2 -13.38 -7.13 31.77
C ALA A 2 -12.63 -5.88 31.30
N ALA A 3 -11.29 -5.89 31.44
CA ALA A 3 -10.44 -4.86 30.88
C ALA A 3 -10.34 -5.07 29.36
N THR A 4 -11.16 -4.36 28.59
CA THR A 4 -10.93 -4.11 27.17
C THR A 4 -9.71 -3.21 27.03
N CYS A 5 -8.53 -3.82 27.03
CA CYS A 5 -7.30 -3.15 26.61
C CYS A 5 -7.41 -2.93 25.09
N ALA A 6 -7.30 -1.67 24.68
CA ALA A 6 -7.32 -1.25 23.29
C ALA A 6 -6.41 -2.14 22.42
N ASN A 7 -7.03 -2.94 21.55
CA ASN A 7 -6.37 -3.51 20.39
C ASN A 7 -6.01 -2.32 19.48
N ALA A 8 -4.87 -1.68 19.73
CA ALA A 8 -4.25 -0.82 18.73
C ALA A 8 -4.12 -1.69 17.48
N ALA A 9 -4.95 -1.41 16.46
CA ALA A 9 -4.95 -2.16 15.21
C ALA A 9 -3.52 -2.05 14.66
N ALA A 10 -2.77 -3.15 14.76
CA ALA A 10 -1.41 -3.22 14.25
C ALA A 10 -1.43 -2.74 12.80
N PRO A 11 -0.42 -2.00 12.34
CA PRO A 11 -0.37 -1.58 10.95
C PRO A 11 -0.53 -2.82 10.06
N THR A 12 -1.59 -2.85 9.27
CA THR A 12 -1.94 -4.03 8.48
C THR A 12 -0.90 -4.17 7.37
N GLN A 13 0.07 -5.05 7.58
CA GLN A 13 1.06 -5.39 6.57
C GLN A 13 0.48 -6.48 5.66
N ILE A 14 0.51 -6.23 4.35
CA ILE A 14 -0.06 -7.13 3.35
C ILE A 14 0.98 -7.44 2.28
N THR A 15 1.22 -8.72 2.04
CA THR A 15 2.02 -9.13 0.88
C THR A 15 1.14 -9.09 -0.36
N ALA A 16 1.59 -8.38 -1.38
CA ALA A 16 0.88 -8.18 -2.64
C ALA A 16 1.85 -8.30 -3.81
N THR A 17 1.36 -8.75 -4.96
CA THR A 17 2.10 -8.63 -6.23
C THR A 17 1.33 -7.72 -7.15
N VAL A 18 1.95 -6.64 -7.62
CA VAL A 18 1.33 -5.67 -8.51
C VAL A 18 1.12 -6.32 -9.86
N LYS A 19 -0.12 -6.23 -10.36
CA LYS A 19 -0.51 -6.69 -11.69
C LYS A 19 -0.54 -5.54 -12.69
N LYS A 20 -1.07 -4.40 -12.26
CA LYS A 20 -1.23 -3.20 -13.09
C LYS A 20 -1.39 -1.97 -12.22
N ILE A 21 -0.59 -0.94 -12.48
CA ILE A 21 -0.74 0.42 -11.98
C ILE A 21 -1.86 1.08 -12.79
N GLY A 22 -2.82 1.64 -12.06
CA GLY A 22 -3.98 2.33 -12.59
C GLY A 22 -3.64 3.76 -13.00
N GLN A 23 -4.67 4.56 -13.23
CA GLN A 23 -4.47 5.98 -13.50
C GLN A 23 -4.12 6.73 -12.21
N PHE A 24 -3.35 7.80 -12.41
CA PHE A 24 -3.14 8.84 -11.42
C PHE A 24 -4.46 9.60 -11.23
N SER A 25 -4.70 10.06 -10.00
CA SER A 25 -5.81 10.94 -9.68
C SER A 25 -5.74 12.17 -10.57
N GLU A 26 -6.90 12.73 -10.95
CA GLU A 26 -6.99 13.92 -11.81
C GLU A 26 -6.20 15.10 -11.24
N SER A 27 -6.13 15.17 -9.91
CA SER A 27 -5.37 16.18 -9.16
C SER A 27 -3.89 15.84 -8.97
N GLY A 28 -3.44 14.65 -9.39
CA GLY A 28 -2.05 14.19 -9.24
C GLY A 28 -1.66 13.76 -7.83
N ASP A 29 -2.59 13.79 -6.88
CA ASP A 29 -2.33 13.51 -5.46
C ASP A 29 -2.10 12.03 -5.12
N GLY A 30 -2.19 11.15 -6.10
CA GLY A 30 -2.03 9.72 -5.87
C GLY A 30 -2.40 8.90 -7.08
N TYR A 31 -2.33 7.58 -6.93
CA TYR A 31 -2.71 6.63 -7.96
C TYR A 31 -3.20 5.33 -7.34
N THR A 32 -3.93 4.55 -8.11
CA THR A 32 -4.32 3.18 -7.70
C THR A 32 -3.45 2.15 -8.37
N PHE A 33 -3.34 0.96 -7.78
CA PHE A 33 -2.84 -0.22 -8.49
C PHE A 33 -3.63 -1.46 -8.11
N LYS A 34 -3.72 -2.38 -9.06
CA LYS A 34 -4.37 -3.67 -8.90
C LYS A 34 -3.32 -4.75 -8.73
N THR A 35 -3.57 -5.65 -7.79
CA THR A 35 -2.75 -6.81 -7.49
C THR A 35 -3.17 -8.02 -8.30
N LYS A 36 -2.30 -9.04 -8.37
CA LYS A 36 -2.60 -10.31 -9.04
C LYS A 36 -3.82 -11.01 -8.43
N ASP A 37 -4.01 -10.88 -7.12
CA ASP A 37 -5.16 -11.38 -6.36
C ASP A 37 -6.47 -10.62 -6.63
N GLY A 38 -6.44 -9.60 -7.50
CA GLY A 38 -7.61 -8.82 -7.86
C GLY A 38 -7.94 -7.67 -6.89
N LYS A 39 -7.21 -7.54 -5.79
CA LYS A 39 -7.35 -6.43 -4.84
C LYS A 39 -6.77 -5.15 -5.41
N GLN A 40 -7.42 -4.02 -5.16
CA GLN A 40 -6.96 -2.69 -5.57
C GLN A 40 -6.54 -1.89 -4.33
N TYR A 41 -5.44 -1.16 -4.44
CA TYR A 41 -4.92 -0.28 -3.40
C TYR A 41 -4.70 1.12 -3.94
N TYR A 42 -4.74 2.12 -3.06
CA TYR A 42 -4.50 3.51 -3.39
C TYR A 42 -3.21 3.98 -2.70
N VAL A 43 -2.41 4.72 -3.46
CA VAL A 43 -1.18 5.36 -2.99
C VAL A 43 -1.44 6.85 -3.01
N TYR A 44 -1.47 7.45 -1.82
CA TYR A 44 -1.47 8.89 -1.67
C TYR A 44 -0.05 9.43 -1.76
N ASN A 45 0.15 10.40 -2.63
CA ASN A 45 1.40 11.09 -2.90
C ASN A 45 1.19 12.61 -2.88
N ALA A 46 0.38 13.16 -1.96
CA ALA A 46 0.23 14.61 -1.66
C ALA A 46 0.71 15.60 -2.77
N GLY A 47 0.04 15.63 -3.93
CA GLY A 47 0.40 16.49 -5.07
C GLY A 47 1.62 16.10 -5.92
N GLY A 48 2.07 14.84 -5.89
CA GLY A 48 3.19 14.31 -6.67
C GLY A 48 4.60 14.63 -6.13
N GLY A 49 4.70 15.41 -5.04
CA GLY A 49 5.98 15.93 -4.53
C GLY A 49 6.67 15.08 -3.47
N SER A 50 6.01 14.06 -2.91
CA SER A 50 6.53 13.28 -1.78
C SER A 50 6.17 11.80 -1.91
N PRO A 51 6.89 11.04 -2.76
CA PRO A 51 6.61 9.64 -2.98
C PRO A 51 6.74 8.86 -1.66
N ILE A 52 5.85 7.88 -1.46
CA ILE A 52 5.90 7.06 -0.25
C ILE A 52 7.22 6.26 -0.19
N PRO A 53 7.72 5.94 1.00
CA PRO A 53 8.91 5.13 1.16
C PRO A 53 8.76 3.80 0.41
N GLY A 54 9.64 3.57 -0.58
CA GLY A 54 9.65 2.34 -1.36
C GLY A 54 8.63 2.27 -2.51
N GLU A 55 8.02 3.38 -2.90
CA GLU A 55 7.15 3.47 -4.09
C GLU A 55 7.73 2.78 -5.34
N LYS A 56 9.05 2.89 -5.54
CA LYS A 56 9.79 2.21 -6.63
C LYS A 56 9.54 0.70 -6.72
N PHE A 57 9.25 0.04 -5.60
CA PHE A 57 8.98 -1.39 -5.56
C PHE A 57 7.60 -1.73 -6.12
N ILE A 58 6.63 -0.81 -6.12
CA ILE A 58 5.33 -0.99 -6.79
C ILE A 58 5.55 -1.09 -8.30
N THR A 59 6.30 -0.15 -8.87
CA THR A 59 6.67 -0.15 -10.30
C THR A 59 7.54 -1.35 -10.66
N GLU A 60 8.47 -1.75 -9.79
CA GLU A 60 9.27 -2.94 -10.00
C GLU A 60 8.42 -4.22 -9.95
N SER A 61 7.48 -4.30 -9.00
CA SER A 61 6.55 -5.42 -8.86
C SER A 61 5.66 -5.58 -10.09
N GLU A 62 5.20 -4.48 -10.70
CA GLU A 62 4.45 -4.55 -11.95
C GLU A 62 5.32 -5.11 -13.09
N LYS A 63 6.56 -4.62 -13.22
CA LYS A 63 7.46 -5.01 -14.32
C LYS A 63 8.00 -6.43 -14.19
N LYS A 64 8.40 -6.82 -12.98
CA LYS A 64 9.08 -8.10 -12.70
C LYS A 64 8.15 -9.16 -12.10
N GLY A 65 6.96 -8.77 -11.65
CA GLY A 65 6.05 -9.66 -10.95
C GLY A 65 6.54 -10.07 -9.55
N THR A 66 7.43 -9.30 -8.93
CA THR A 66 7.99 -9.59 -7.60
C THR A 66 6.99 -9.25 -6.50
N PRO A 67 6.90 -10.06 -5.42
CA PRO A 67 6.06 -9.74 -4.27
C PRO A 67 6.63 -8.54 -3.52
N ILE A 68 5.73 -7.70 -2.99
CA ILE A 68 6.04 -6.54 -2.17
C ILE A 68 5.19 -6.57 -0.90
N CYS A 69 5.73 -6.02 0.18
CA CYS A 69 5.00 -5.84 1.42
C CYS A 69 4.49 -4.40 1.48
N LEU A 70 3.17 -4.27 1.56
CA LEU A 70 2.45 -3.02 1.70
C LEU A 70 2.14 -2.81 3.17
N LYS A 71 2.60 -1.71 3.74
CA LYS A 71 2.20 -1.31 5.09
C LYS A 71 1.03 -0.33 4.98
N LEU A 72 -0.14 -0.72 5.47
CA LEU A 72 -1.32 0.15 5.49
C LEU A 72 -1.34 1.03 6.75
N THR A 73 -1.83 2.25 6.58
CA THR A 73 -2.11 3.16 7.71
C THR A 73 -3.49 2.79 8.31
N PRO A 74 -3.62 2.63 9.65
CA PRO A 74 -4.91 2.36 10.29
C PRO A 74 -5.76 3.64 10.45
N PRO A 75 -7.00 3.56 10.97
CA PRO A 75 -8.26 3.20 10.33
C PRO A 75 -9.11 4.40 9.82
N ASP A 76 -8.56 5.63 9.75
CA ASP A 76 -9.33 6.84 9.35
C ASP A 76 -9.62 6.98 7.84
N GLY A 77 -9.65 5.85 7.12
CA GLY A 77 -10.40 5.73 5.89
C GLY A 77 -9.56 5.71 4.62
N MET A 78 -9.70 4.59 3.90
CA MET A 78 -9.36 4.39 2.48
C MET A 78 -7.99 3.80 2.12
N GLY A 79 -7.42 2.94 2.97
CA GLY A 79 -6.44 1.95 2.50
C GLY A 79 -5.14 2.52 1.93
N ASP A 80 -4.76 3.70 2.40
CA ASP A 80 -3.51 4.36 2.03
C ASP A 80 -2.29 3.54 2.45
N ILE A 81 -1.38 3.41 1.50
CA ILE A 81 -0.12 2.73 1.72
C ILE A 81 0.87 3.70 2.37
N ALA A 82 1.24 3.41 3.61
CA ALA A 82 2.22 4.17 4.37
C ALA A 82 3.64 3.98 3.83
N SER A 83 3.98 2.75 3.44
CA SER A 83 5.29 2.38 2.93
C SER A 83 5.26 1.04 2.20
N VAL A 84 6.21 0.83 1.30
CA VAL A 84 6.40 -0.42 0.57
C VAL A 84 7.80 -0.94 0.77
N THR A 85 7.93 -2.24 1.00
CA THR A 85 9.23 -2.93 1.02
C THR A 85 9.25 -4.06 0.00
N PRO A 86 10.42 -4.38 -0.58
CA PRO A 86 10.53 -5.49 -1.51
C PRO A 86 10.41 -6.82 -0.75
N GLY A 87 9.82 -7.81 -1.39
CA GLY A 87 9.60 -9.14 -0.82
C GLY A 87 8.31 -9.25 -0.01
N ALA A 88 8.08 -10.45 0.54
CA ALA A 88 6.94 -10.70 1.41
C ALA A 88 7.07 -9.95 2.75
N CYS A 89 5.92 -9.65 3.37
CA CYS A 89 5.89 -9.10 4.71
C CYS A 89 6.54 -10.06 5.70
N LYS A 90 7.43 -9.53 6.54
CA LYS A 90 7.99 -10.28 7.65
C LYS A 90 6.99 -10.26 8.82
N PRO A 91 6.77 -11.42 9.47
CA PRO A 91 5.99 -11.50 10.71
C PRO A 91 6.67 -10.75 11.86
#